data_AF-A0A616HYK8-F1
#
_entry.id   AF-A0A616HYK8-F1
#
_cell.length_a   1.000
_cell.length_b   1.000
_cell.length_c   1.000
_cell.angle_alpha   90.00
_cell.angle_beta   90.00
_cell.angle_gamma   90.00
#
_symmetry.space_group_name_H-M   'P 1'
#
loop_
_entity.id
_entity.type
_entity.pdbx_description
1 polymer ?
#
loop_
_entity_poly.entity_id
_entity_poly.type
_entity_poly.pdbx_seq_one_letter_code
_entity_poly.pdbx_strand_id
1 'polypeptide(L)'
;NNMMSTYGLSHPHDSKVFPDLPEHQDNPSQLRLQHDGLATDDKARLEPMCLAEYLISGPGGMDPDIEIDDDTYDECREVLSRILEDAYTQSGTF
;
A
#
# COMPACT_ATOMS: atom_id res chain seq x y z
N ASN A 1 12.61 -34.76 9.03
CA ASN A 1 13.25 -33.45 9.26
C ASN A 1 13.26 -32.72 7.92
N ASN A 2 12.40 -31.79 7.57
CA ASN A 2 11.73 -30.75 8.35
C ASN A 2 10.40 -30.42 7.63
N MET A 3 9.26 -30.92 8.12
CA MET A 3 7.96 -30.41 7.66
C MET A 3 7.74 -29.10 8.39
N MET A 4 7.88 -27.97 7.71
CA MET A 4 7.42 -26.69 8.23
C MET A 4 5.91 -26.77 8.37
N SER A 5 5.49 -27.07 9.59
CA SER A 5 4.11 -27.08 10.07
C SER A 5 3.54 -25.67 9.95
N THR A 6 2.66 -25.46 8.98
CA THR A 6 1.86 -24.22 8.82
C THR A 6 0.70 -24.13 9.82
N TYR A 7 0.65 -25.00 10.82
CA TYR A 7 -0.37 -25.04 11.88
C TYR A 7 -0.21 -23.92 12.92
N GLY A 8 -0.09 -22.66 12.48
CA GLY A 8 0.19 -21.52 13.38
C GLY A 8 -0.58 -20.23 13.13
N LEU A 9 -1.38 -20.09 12.07
CA LEU A 9 -2.07 -18.82 11.77
C LEU A 9 -3.58 -18.95 11.55
N SER A 10 -4.20 -19.99 12.10
CA SER A 10 -5.67 -20.03 12.20
C SER A 10 -6.11 -19.19 13.39
N HIS A 11 -6.06 -17.86 13.27
CA HIS A 11 -6.93 -17.00 14.06
C HIS A 11 -8.25 -16.90 13.30
N PRO A 12 -9.36 -17.43 13.82
CA PRO A 12 -10.68 -17.05 13.35
C PRO A 12 -10.93 -15.65 13.89
N HIS A 13 -10.26 -14.65 13.32
CA HIS A 13 -10.78 -13.31 13.41
C HIS A 13 -12.11 -13.37 12.65
N ASP A 14 -13.17 -12.84 13.25
CA ASP A 14 -14.34 -12.36 12.50
C ASP A 14 -13.78 -11.45 11.42
N SER A 15 -13.47 -12.02 10.25
CA SER A 15 -12.61 -11.35 9.29
C SER A 15 -13.47 -10.28 8.68
N LYS A 16 -13.23 -9.02 9.09
CA LYS A 16 -13.75 -7.87 8.38
C LYS A 16 -13.24 -8.01 6.94
N VAL A 17 -14.11 -8.51 6.06
CA VAL A 17 -13.80 -8.61 4.64
C VAL A 17 -13.98 -7.21 4.09
N PHE A 18 -12.87 -6.60 3.68
CA PHE A 18 -12.89 -5.28 3.05
C PHE A 18 -13.57 -5.35 1.67
N PRO A 19 -14.06 -4.21 1.15
CA PRO A 19 -14.64 -4.16 -0.19
C PRO A 19 -13.70 -4.74 -1.24
N ASP A 20 -14.27 -5.46 -2.21
CA ASP A 20 -13.54 -6.12 -3.28
C ASP A 20 -14.31 -6.00 -4.60
N LEU A 21 -13.67 -6.34 -5.71
CA LEU A 21 -14.26 -6.30 -7.04
C LEU A 21 -14.88 -7.64 -7.42
N PRO A 22 -15.96 -7.66 -8.23
CA PRO A 22 -16.53 -8.90 -8.78
C PRO A 22 -15.50 -9.77 -9.50
N GLU A 23 -14.56 -9.15 -10.22
CA GLU A 23 -13.50 -9.79 -10.99
C GLU A 23 -12.53 -10.62 -10.13
N HIS A 24 -12.52 -10.41 -8.80
CA HIS A 24 -11.63 -11.13 -7.88
C HIS A 24 -12.31 -12.29 -7.13
N GLN A 25 -13.64 -12.40 -7.19
CA GLN A 25 -14.40 -13.28 -6.28
C GLN A 25 -14.15 -14.78 -6.48
N ASP A 26 -13.94 -15.22 -7.72
CA ASP A 26 -13.83 -16.65 -8.04
C ASP A 26 -12.46 -17.25 -7.70
N ASN A 27 -11.45 -16.42 -7.42
CA ASN A 27 -10.13 -16.83 -6.93
C ASN A 27 -9.39 -15.63 -6.33
N PRO A 28 -9.80 -15.14 -5.14
CA PRO A 28 -9.23 -13.92 -4.58
C PRO A 28 -7.79 -14.16 -4.13
N SER A 29 -6.96 -13.12 -4.26
CA SER A 29 -5.58 -13.15 -3.79
C SER A 29 -5.53 -13.39 -2.28
N GLN A 30 -5.04 -14.57 -1.87
CA GLN A 30 -4.95 -14.94 -0.46
C GLN A 30 -3.96 -14.07 0.30
N LEU A 31 -2.90 -13.60 -0.35
CA LEU A 31 -1.93 -12.68 0.26
C LEU A 31 -2.57 -11.32 0.56
N ARG A 32 -3.45 -10.82 -0.32
CA ARG A 32 -4.24 -9.60 -0.06
C ARG A 32 -5.12 -9.79 1.17
N LEU A 33 -5.93 -10.85 1.19
CA LEU A 33 -6.84 -11.13 2.32
C LEU A 33 -6.10 -11.33 3.66
N GLN A 34 -4.88 -11.88 3.62
CA GLN A 34 -4.03 -11.97 4.81
C GLN A 34 -3.54 -10.59 5.28
N HIS A 35 -3.16 -9.71 4.35
CA HIS A 35 -2.75 -8.34 4.68
C HIS A 35 -3.92 -7.49 5.20
N ASP A 36 -5.13 -7.69 4.67
CA ASP A 36 -6.37 -7.07 5.15
C ASP A 36 -6.63 -7.41 6.64
N GLY A 37 -6.21 -8.59 7.09
CA GLY A 37 -6.25 -8.97 8.50
C GLY A 37 -5.29 -8.17 9.40
N LEU A 38 -4.33 -7.44 8.82
CA LEU A 38 -3.35 -6.61 9.53
C LEU A 38 -3.66 -5.11 9.38
N ALA A 39 -3.87 -4.63 8.15
CA ALA A 39 -4.14 -3.23 7.84
C ALA A 39 -5.64 -2.91 7.95
N THR A 40 -6.12 -2.76 9.18
CA THR A 40 -7.57 -2.70 9.46
C THR A 40 -8.17 -1.30 9.64
N ASP A 41 -7.32 -0.28 9.72
CA ASP A 41 -7.72 1.09 10.04
C ASP A 41 -7.97 1.91 8.77
N ASP A 42 -9.25 2.09 8.47
CA ASP A 42 -9.78 2.81 7.29
C ASP A 42 -10.05 4.30 7.56
N LYS A 43 -9.50 4.88 8.63
CA LYS A 43 -9.74 6.28 9.00
C LYS A 43 -8.71 7.22 8.37
N ALA A 44 -9.20 8.34 7.84
CA ALA A 44 -8.37 9.46 7.38
C ALA A 44 -7.80 10.21 8.60
N ARG A 45 -6.60 9.82 9.04
CA ARG A 45 -5.88 10.39 10.19
C ARG A 45 -4.55 11.04 9.84
N LEU A 46 -4.08 10.87 8.61
CA LEU A 46 -2.92 11.56 8.06
C LEU A 46 -3.37 12.76 7.23
N GLU A 47 -2.53 13.80 7.17
CA GLU A 47 -2.74 14.95 6.29
C GLU A 47 -2.44 14.56 4.83
N PRO A 48 -3.41 14.63 3.90
CA PRO A 48 -3.23 14.14 2.53
C PRO A 48 -2.08 14.82 1.77
N MET A 49 -1.90 16.13 1.98
CA MET A 49 -0.84 16.90 1.32
C MET A 49 0.58 16.52 1.79
N CYS A 50 0.71 15.80 2.90
CA CYS A 50 2.01 15.36 3.45
C CYS A 50 2.36 13.91 3.07
N LEU A 51 1.49 13.19 2.35
CA LEU A 51 1.71 11.76 2.07
C LEU A 51 2.97 11.48 1.27
N ALA A 52 3.32 12.36 0.32
CA ALA A 52 4.57 12.23 -0.44
C ALA A 52 5.81 12.34 0.45
N GLU A 53 5.77 13.16 1.50
CA GLU A 53 6.88 13.33 2.46
C GLU A 53 7.02 12.13 3.40
N TYR A 54 5.92 11.47 3.75
CA TYR A 54 5.96 10.23 4.53
C TYR A 54 6.51 9.06 3.74
N LEU A 55 6.28 9.04 2.41
CA LEU A 55 6.68 7.94 1.54
C LEU A 55 8.11 8.09 0.99
N ILE A 56 8.53 9.31 0.66
CA ILE A 56 9.76 9.56 -0.11
C ILE A 56 10.69 10.49 0.65
N SER A 57 11.95 10.06 0.82
CA SER A 57 13.00 10.87 1.44
C SER A 57 13.67 11.86 0.49
N GLY A 58 13.78 11.54 -0.80
CA GLY A 58 14.49 12.35 -1.81
C GLY A 58 14.67 11.61 -3.14
N PRO A 59 15.36 12.22 -4.12
CA PRO A 59 15.70 11.58 -5.39
C PRO A 59 16.67 10.41 -5.20
N GLY A 60 16.51 9.36 -6.01
CA GLY A 60 17.39 8.19 -6.00
C GLY A 60 16.94 7.11 -6.96
N GLY A 61 17.84 6.65 -7.83
CA GLY A 61 17.61 5.56 -8.75
C GLY A 61 17.86 4.17 -8.13
N MET A 62 17.60 3.12 -8.91
CA MET A 62 17.98 1.76 -8.53
C MET A 62 19.49 1.55 -8.60
N ASP A 63 20.14 2.17 -9.57
CA ASP A 63 21.59 2.18 -9.71
C ASP A 63 22.15 3.39 -8.96
N PRO A 64 22.97 3.20 -7.90
CA PRO A 64 23.53 4.30 -7.14
C PRO A 64 24.54 5.14 -7.92
N ASP A 65 25.09 4.62 -9.03
CA ASP A 65 26.07 5.34 -9.84
C ASP A 65 25.41 6.35 -10.80
N ILE A 66 24.08 6.29 -10.96
CA ILE A 66 23.31 7.16 -11.83
C ILE A 66 22.46 8.12 -10.98
N GLU A 67 22.78 9.40 -11.04
CA GLU A 67 21.98 10.45 -10.41
C GLU A 67 20.67 10.67 -11.16
N ILE A 68 19.63 11.05 -10.41
CA ILE A 68 18.34 11.43 -10.96
C ILE A 68 18.35 12.93 -11.23
N ASP A 69 17.80 13.32 -12.37
CA ASP A 69 17.60 14.72 -12.73
C ASP A 69 16.60 15.40 -11.79
N ASP A 70 17.00 16.54 -11.21
CA ASP A 70 16.22 17.25 -10.19
C ASP A 70 14.88 17.76 -10.75
N ASP A 71 14.86 18.30 -11.97
CA ASP A 71 13.63 18.79 -12.63
C ASP A 71 12.64 17.64 -12.86
N THR A 72 13.14 16.51 -13.36
CA THR A 72 12.34 15.29 -13.57
C THR A 72 11.80 14.73 -12.24
N TYR A 73 12.61 14.77 -11.18
CA TYR A 73 12.17 14.36 -9.85
C TYR A 73 11.03 15.23 -9.34
N ASP A 74 11.15 16.56 -9.46
CA ASP A 74 10.14 17.50 -9.00
C ASP A 74 8.82 17.33 -9.77
N GLU A 75 8.87 17.18 -11.09
CA GLU A 75 7.69 16.90 -11.92
C GLU A 75 6.99 15.60 -11.49
N CYS A 76 7.76 14.54 -11.26
CA CYS A 76 7.23 13.25 -10.81
C CYS A 76 6.65 13.36 -9.39
N ARG A 77 7.33 14.06 -8.49
CA ARG A 77 6.90 14.23 -7.09
C ARG A 77 5.62 15.05 -7.00
N GLU A 78 5.45 16.08 -7.84
CA GLU A 78 4.22 16.88 -7.90
C GLU A 78 3.02 15.99 -8.29
N VAL A 79 3.15 15.24 -9.38
CA VAL A 79 2.08 14.36 -9.87
C VAL A 79 1.77 13.26 -8.86
N LEU A 80 2.80 12.64 -8.28
CA LEU A 80 2.62 11.62 -7.26
C LEU A 80 1.89 12.18 -6.03
N SER A 81 2.27 13.36 -5.54
CA SER A 81 1.62 13.97 -4.38
C SER A 81 0.12 14.13 -4.57
N ARG A 82 -0.30 14.58 -5.77
CA ARG A 82 -1.73 14.74 -6.11
C ARG A 82 -2.45 13.39 -6.18
N ILE A 83 -1.82 12.37 -6.77
CA ILE A 83 -2.39 11.01 -6.83
C ILE A 83 -2.55 10.42 -5.43
N LEU A 84 -1.56 10.60 -4.55
CA LEU A 84 -1.62 10.13 -3.16
C LEU A 84 -2.73 10.85 -2.37
N GLU A 85 -2.85 12.16 -2.54
CA GLU A 85 -3.94 12.96 -1.95
C GLU A 85 -5.32 12.47 -2.40
N ASP A 86 -5.51 12.27 -3.71
CA ASP A 86 -6.76 11.75 -4.26
C ASP A 86 -7.06 10.33 -3.75
N ALA A 87 -6.06 9.45 -3.73
CA ALA A 87 -6.23 8.06 -3.29
C ALA A 87 -6.64 8.00 -1.81
N TYR A 88 -5.95 8.72 -0.94
CA TYR A 88 -6.22 8.71 0.51
C TYR A 88 -7.55 9.36 0.89
N THR A 89 -7.99 10.37 0.13
CA THR A 89 -9.26 11.05 0.40
C THR A 89 -10.47 10.32 -0.18
N GLN A 90 -10.29 9.51 -1.24
CA GLN A 90 -11.38 8.89 -1.97
C GLN A 90 -11.50 7.36 -1.76
N SER A 91 -10.44 6.69 -1.30
CA SER A 91 -10.41 5.24 -1.11
C SER A 91 -9.97 4.84 0.29
N GLY A 92 -10.90 4.35 1.12
CA GLY A 92 -10.56 3.81 2.45
C GLY A 92 -9.75 2.51 2.44
N THR A 93 -9.54 1.90 1.26
CA THR A 93 -8.65 0.73 1.08
C THR A 93 -7.19 1.16 0.86
N PHE A 94 -6.96 2.39 0.43
CA PHE A 94 -5.62 2.94 0.17
C PHE A 94 -5.02 3.51 1.46
#